data_AF-A0A9Q4T9C1-F1
#
_entry.id   AF-A0A9Q4T9C1-F1
#
_cell.length_a   1.000
_cell.length_b   1.000
_cell.length_c   1.000
_cell.angle_alpha   90.00
_cell.angle_beta   90.00
_cell.angle_gamma   90.00
#
_symmetry.space_group_name_H-M   'P 1'
#
loop_
_entity.id
_entity.type
_entity.pdbx_description
1 polymer ?
#
loop_
_entity_poly.entity_id
_entity_poly.type
_entity_poly.pdbx_seq_one_letter_code
_entity_poly.pdbx_strand_id
1 'polypeptide(L)'
;MFPTASHSGSLILPRCLTIFRRRRGKLTKALCLRRTGMAEPMRLPAMIKINQEKLEAIRAAEVRAERDRLIAASDWAMMPDAPTDKEAWGAYRKALREVPQQEGFPEKAVWPVPPVTVSGE
;
A
#
# COMPACT_ATOMS: atom_id res chain seq x y z
N MET A 1 16.93 -77.73 -13.64
CA MET A 1 15.52 -77.77 -13.21
C MET A 1 14.77 -76.57 -13.78
N PHE A 2 13.98 -76.78 -14.83
CA PHE A 2 12.79 -75.98 -15.19
C PHE A 2 11.57 -76.60 -14.46
N PRO A 3 10.31 -76.18 -14.67
CA PRO A 3 9.62 -74.88 -14.83
C PRO A 3 8.48 -74.77 -13.75
N THR A 4 7.53 -73.82 -13.66
CA THR A 4 6.38 -73.50 -14.55
C THR A 4 5.49 -72.39 -13.97
N ALA A 5 5.00 -71.51 -14.86
CA ALA A 5 3.62 -70.99 -15.03
C ALA A 5 2.92 -70.25 -13.85
N SER A 6 1.94 -69.36 -14.01
CA SER A 6 0.90 -69.18 -15.05
C SER A 6 0.12 -67.88 -14.80
N HIS A 7 -0.71 -67.50 -15.78
CA HIS A 7 -1.72 -66.42 -15.87
C HIS A 7 -1.28 -65.19 -16.66
N SER A 8 -1.46 -65.19 -17.99
CA SER A 8 -2.72 -65.02 -18.75
C SER A 8 -3.11 -63.54 -18.90
N GLY A 9 -2.81 -63.06 -20.12
CA GLY A 9 -3.34 -61.92 -20.89
C GLY A 9 -4.28 -60.88 -20.26
N SER A 10 -4.04 -59.61 -20.61
CA SER A 10 -4.90 -58.97 -21.62
C SER A 10 -4.24 -57.74 -22.24
N LEU A 11 -4.54 -57.57 -23.52
CA LEU A 11 -4.09 -56.58 -24.50
C LEU A 11 -4.53 -55.16 -24.05
N ILE A 12 -3.82 -54.07 -24.35
CA ILE A 12 -4.00 -53.28 -25.58
C ILE A 12 -2.90 -52.20 -25.61
N LEU A 13 -2.00 -52.30 -26.58
CA LEU A 13 -1.27 -51.18 -27.15
C LEU A 13 -1.51 -51.26 -28.66
N PRO A 14 -2.04 -50.21 -29.30
CA PRO A 14 -1.83 -50.04 -30.71
C PRO A 14 -1.27 -48.66 -31.06
N ARG A 15 -0.16 -48.74 -31.79
CA ARG A 15 0.13 -47.94 -32.99
C ARG A 15 0.55 -46.48 -32.79
N CYS A 16 1.88 -46.36 -32.70
CA CYS A 16 2.67 -45.47 -33.56
C CYS A 16 1.98 -45.16 -34.92
N LEU A 17 1.69 -43.89 -35.20
CA LEU A 17 1.69 -43.37 -36.57
C LEU A 17 2.07 -41.89 -36.57
N THR A 18 3.38 -41.70 -36.61
CA THR A 18 4.06 -40.57 -37.23
C THR A 18 3.36 -40.18 -38.54
N ILE A 19 2.51 -39.15 -38.53
CA ILE A 19 2.14 -38.46 -39.77
C ILE A 19 3.22 -37.41 -40.04
N PHE A 20 4.28 -37.86 -40.70
CA PHE A 20 5.27 -36.98 -41.31
C PHE A 20 4.68 -36.44 -42.61
N ARG A 21 3.99 -35.30 -42.58
CA ARG A 21 3.60 -34.60 -43.81
C ARG A 21 4.69 -33.61 -44.23
N ARG A 22 5.54 -34.05 -45.17
CA ARG A 22 6.40 -33.18 -45.98
C ARG A 22 5.52 -32.42 -46.98
N ARG A 23 5.25 -31.13 -46.73
CA ARG A 23 4.70 -30.22 -47.74
C ARG A 23 5.56 -28.97 -47.87
N ARG A 24 5.75 -28.61 -49.14
CA ARG A 24 6.67 -27.62 -49.70
C ARG A 24 6.48 -26.23 -49.11
N GLY A 25 7.60 -25.57 -48.82
CA GLY A 25 7.73 -24.11 -48.85
C GLY A 25 7.18 -23.37 -47.63
N LYS A 26 8.10 -22.74 -46.89
CA LYS A 26 7.88 -21.70 -45.88
C LYS A 26 7.03 -22.13 -44.66
N LEU A 27 7.71 -22.71 -43.69
CA LEU A 27 7.33 -22.62 -42.29
C LEU A 27 8.25 -21.59 -41.65
N THR A 28 7.83 -20.32 -41.64
CA THR A 28 8.20 -19.48 -40.50
C THR A 28 7.68 -20.21 -39.25
N LYS A 29 8.45 -20.15 -38.17
CA LYS A 29 8.11 -20.76 -36.88
C LYS A 29 6.89 -20.03 -36.31
N ALA A 30 5.69 -20.33 -36.82
CA ALA A 30 4.44 -20.00 -36.16
C ALA A 30 4.32 -20.97 -34.99
N LEU A 31 4.98 -20.60 -33.89
CA LEU A 31 4.73 -21.20 -32.60
C LEU A 31 3.23 -21.04 -32.36
N CYS A 32 2.47 -22.14 -32.38
CA CYS A 32 1.15 -22.19 -31.77
C CYS A 32 1.31 -21.89 -30.28
N LEU A 33 1.35 -20.61 -29.94
CA LEU A 33 1.20 -20.12 -28.58
C LEU A 33 -0.24 -20.43 -28.19
N ARG A 34 -0.40 -21.59 -27.54
CA ARG A 34 -1.58 -21.94 -26.77
C ARG A 34 -1.89 -20.79 -25.82
N ARG A 35 -2.98 -20.12 -26.16
CA ARG A 35 -3.86 -19.30 -25.34
C ARG A 35 -4.11 -19.98 -23.98
N THR A 36 -3.20 -19.79 -23.04
CA THR A 36 -3.48 -19.93 -21.61
C THR A 36 -3.68 -18.51 -21.10
N GLY A 37 -4.94 -18.15 -20.91
CA GLY A 37 -5.33 -16.94 -20.20
C GLY A 37 -4.88 -17.09 -18.75
N MET A 38 -3.68 -16.62 -18.47
CA MET A 38 -3.32 -16.20 -17.13
C MET A 38 -3.96 -14.85 -16.96
N ALA A 39 -5.02 -14.84 -16.13
CA ALA A 39 -5.72 -13.66 -15.68
C ALA A 39 -4.74 -12.52 -15.45
N GLU A 40 -4.90 -11.45 -16.23
CA GLU A 40 -4.22 -10.20 -16.00
C GLU A 40 -4.62 -9.76 -14.57
N PRO A 41 -3.69 -9.74 -13.59
CA PRO A 41 -4.04 -9.38 -12.23
C PRO A 41 -4.47 -7.92 -12.27
N MET A 42 -5.77 -7.69 -12.02
CA MET A 42 -6.48 -6.41 -12.00
C MET A 42 -5.65 -5.23 -12.52
N ARG A 43 -5.72 -4.99 -13.83
CA ARG A 43 -5.43 -3.67 -14.38
C ARG A 43 -6.48 -2.72 -13.79
N LEU A 44 -6.17 -2.10 -12.63
CA LEU A 44 -7.07 -1.14 -12.01
C LEU A 44 -7.50 -0.12 -13.08
N PRO A 45 -8.80 -0.01 -13.40
CA PRO A 45 -9.26 0.97 -14.37
C PRO A 45 -8.94 2.35 -13.82
N ALA A 46 -8.17 3.12 -14.61
CA ALA A 46 -7.91 4.55 -14.50
C ALA A 46 -8.38 5.15 -13.17
N MET A 47 -7.50 5.01 -12.16
CA MET A 47 -7.54 5.76 -10.92
C MET A 47 -7.91 7.21 -11.27
N ILE A 48 -9.07 7.66 -10.80
CA ILE A 48 -9.57 9.03 -10.98
C ILE A 48 -8.36 9.93 -10.78
N LYS A 49 -8.00 10.72 -11.80
CA LYS A 49 -6.93 11.72 -11.72
C LYS A 49 -7.40 12.79 -10.75
N ILE A 50 -7.44 12.47 -9.46
CA ILE A 50 -7.58 13.46 -8.40
C ILE A 50 -6.42 14.40 -8.65
N ASN A 51 -6.76 15.65 -8.94
CA ASN A 51 -5.76 16.70 -9.09
C ASN A 51 -4.91 16.66 -7.83
N GLN A 52 -3.67 16.18 -7.95
CA GLN A 52 -2.79 15.89 -6.82
C GLN A 52 -2.56 17.17 -6.00
N GLU A 53 -2.49 18.31 -6.69
CA GLU A 53 -2.40 19.64 -6.09
C GLU A 53 -3.60 19.95 -5.18
N LYS A 54 -4.81 19.55 -5.58
CA LYS A 54 -6.02 19.74 -4.77
C LYS A 54 -6.00 18.84 -3.55
N LEU A 55 -5.52 17.60 -3.68
CA LEU A 55 -5.40 16.67 -2.56
C LEU A 55 -4.38 17.19 -1.53
N GLU A 56 -3.23 17.65 -1.99
CA GLU A 56 -2.20 18.26 -1.12
C GLU A 56 -2.71 19.53 -0.44
N ALA A 57 -3.45 20.38 -1.16
CA ALA A 57 -4.07 21.57 -0.59
C ALA A 57 -5.09 21.24 0.51
N ILE A 58 -5.93 20.22 0.29
CA ILE A 58 -6.91 19.75 1.30
C ILE A 58 -6.18 19.22 2.53
N ARG A 59 -5.20 18.32 2.35
CA ARG A 59 -4.41 17.78 3.48
C ARG A 59 -3.69 18.89 4.24
N ALA A 60 -3.09 19.84 3.54
CA ALA A 60 -2.43 20.98 4.15
C ALA A 60 -3.42 21.87 4.91
N ALA A 61 -4.68 21.97 4.49
CA ALA A 61 -5.73 22.66 5.23
C ALA A 61 -6.14 21.88 6.48
N GLU A 62 -6.28 20.55 6.39
CA GLU A 62 -6.61 19.67 7.52
C GLU A 62 -5.54 19.74 8.62
N VAL A 63 -4.26 19.68 8.26
CA VAL A 63 -3.15 19.79 9.22
C VAL A 63 -3.15 21.18 9.89
N ARG A 64 -3.43 22.26 9.14
CA ARG A 64 -3.55 23.61 9.74
C ARG A 64 -4.76 23.72 10.67
N ALA A 65 -5.88 23.10 10.32
CA ALA A 65 -7.05 23.06 11.18
C ALA A 65 -6.78 22.28 12.48
N GLU A 66 -6.05 21.17 12.41
CA GLU A 66 -5.65 20.41 13.60
C GLU A 66 -4.69 21.22 14.49
N ARG A 67 -3.73 21.95 13.88
CA ARG A 67 -2.89 22.90 14.63
C ARG A 67 -3.74 23.92 15.39
N ASP A 68 -4.71 24.54 14.72
CA ASP A 68 -5.54 25.57 15.32
C ASP A 68 -6.42 24.99 16.45
N ARG A 69 -6.92 23.77 16.26
CA ARG A 69 -7.64 23.01 17.30
C ARG A 69 -6.77 22.76 18.52
N LEU A 70 -5.53 22.29 18.34
CA LEU A 70 -4.61 22.02 19.46
C LEU A 70 -4.18 23.31 20.17
N ILE A 71 -3.96 24.39 19.43
CA ILE A 71 -3.65 25.72 20.00
C ILE A 71 -4.82 26.24 20.85
N ALA A 72 -6.06 26.06 20.38
CA ALA A 72 -7.26 26.43 21.13
C ALA A 72 -7.47 25.54 22.37
N ALA A 73 -7.25 24.23 22.24
CA ALA A 73 -7.34 23.29 23.37
C ALA A 73 -6.31 23.58 24.47
N SER A 74 -5.17 24.16 24.12
CA SER A 74 -4.12 24.60 25.07
C SER A 74 -4.30 26.03 25.60
N ASP A 75 -5.36 26.74 25.20
CA ASP A 75 -5.48 28.18 25.50
C ASP A 75 -5.73 28.45 26.99
N TRP A 76 -6.49 27.57 27.66
CA TRP A 76 -6.75 27.65 29.11
C TRP A 76 -5.48 27.56 29.95
N ALA A 77 -4.47 26.80 29.52
CA ALA A 77 -3.22 26.60 30.25
C ALA A 77 -2.33 27.87 30.23
N MET A 78 -2.58 28.78 29.29
CA MET A 78 -1.87 30.06 29.23
C MET A 78 -2.53 31.14 30.09
N MET A 79 -3.70 30.87 30.69
CA MET A 79 -4.38 31.83 31.56
C MET A 79 -3.57 32.07 32.84
N PRO A 80 -3.59 33.30 33.38
CA PRO A 80 -2.81 33.64 34.56
C PRO A 80 -3.18 32.81 35.80
N ASP A 81 -4.45 32.41 35.88
CA ASP A 81 -5.09 31.67 36.98
C ASP A 81 -4.91 30.13 36.88
N ALA A 82 -4.41 29.62 35.75
CA ALA A 82 -4.25 28.18 35.58
C ALA A 82 -3.03 27.67 36.37
N PRO A 83 -3.18 26.61 37.21
CA PRO A 83 -2.07 25.99 37.93
C PRO A 83 -1.26 25.07 37.00
N THR A 84 -0.64 25.66 35.98
CA THR A 84 0.13 24.92 34.98
C THR A 84 1.49 25.56 34.74
N ASP A 85 2.43 24.77 34.22
CA ASP A 85 3.74 25.26 33.81
C ASP A 85 3.64 26.04 32.48
N LYS A 86 3.63 27.36 32.58
CA LYS A 86 3.51 28.28 31.44
C LYS A 86 4.68 28.18 30.47
N GLU A 87 5.87 27.81 30.93
CA GLU A 87 7.06 27.66 30.09
C GLU A 87 6.94 26.41 29.22
N ALA A 88 6.51 25.29 29.82
CA ALA A 88 6.25 24.04 29.11
C ALA A 88 5.11 24.21 28.08
N TRP A 89 4.00 24.84 28.46
CA TRP A 89 2.89 25.10 27.53
C TRP A 89 3.27 26.11 26.43
N GLY A 90 4.09 27.11 26.74
CA GLY A 90 4.65 28.04 25.76
C GLY A 90 5.52 27.32 24.71
N ALA A 91 6.40 26.42 25.15
CA ALA A 91 7.22 25.60 24.28
C ALA A 91 6.38 24.66 23.40
N TYR A 92 5.36 24.00 23.98
CA TYR A 92 4.41 23.17 23.24
C TYR A 92 3.68 23.96 22.14
N ARG A 93 3.13 25.13 22.46
CA ARG A 93 2.44 25.99 21.47
C ARG A 93 3.38 26.52 20.41
N LYS A 94 4.65 26.78 20.74
CA LYS A 94 5.67 27.12 19.75
C LYS A 94 5.88 25.95 18.79
N ALA A 95 6.11 24.74 19.32
CA ALA A 95 6.30 23.54 18.51
C ALA A 95 5.12 23.26 17.58
N LEU A 96 3.88 23.47 18.03
CA LEU A 96 2.67 23.36 17.18
C LEU A 96 2.69 24.33 15.99
N ARG A 97 3.17 25.57 16.17
CA ARG A 97 3.24 26.57 15.09
C ARG A 97 4.33 26.27 14.06
N GLU A 98 5.37 25.56 14.47
CA GLU A 98 6.46 25.12 13.58
C GLU A 98 6.09 23.89 12.74
N VAL A 99 4.97 23.19 13.02
CA VAL A 99 4.53 21.99 12.28
C VAL A 99 4.46 22.18 10.75
N PRO A 100 3.91 23.29 10.22
CA PRO A 100 3.88 23.52 8.77
C PRO A 100 5.25 23.76 8.12
N GLN A 101 6.30 24.00 8.91
CA GLN A 101 7.67 24.21 8.45
C GLN A 101 8.50 22.91 8.49
N GLN A 102 7.94 21.80 9.00
CA GLN A 102 8.62 20.51 9.07
C GLN A 102 8.77 19.85 7.68
N GLU A 103 9.88 19.14 7.49
CA GLU A 103 10.09 18.31 6.30
C GLU A 103 9.07 17.16 6.27
N GLY A 104 8.29 17.06 5.19
CA GLY A 104 7.24 16.04 5.04
C GLY A 104 5.81 16.53 5.27
N PHE A 105 5.60 17.83 5.52
CA PHE A 105 4.28 18.43 5.46
C PHE A 105 3.69 18.36 4.03
N PRO A 106 2.41 17.97 3.82
CA PRO A 106 1.37 17.64 4.81
C PRO A 106 1.22 16.13 5.11
N GLU A 107 2.06 15.25 4.56
CA GLU A 107 1.88 13.79 4.67
C GLU A 107 2.40 13.18 5.98
N LYS A 108 3.44 13.76 6.59
CA LYS A 108 4.12 13.27 7.80
C LYS A 108 4.35 14.40 8.80
N ALA A 109 3.27 14.98 9.31
CA ALA A 109 3.33 15.96 10.39
C ALA A 109 3.63 15.27 11.73
N VAL A 110 4.69 15.69 12.43
CA VAL A 110 5.01 15.20 13.78
C VAL A 110 4.44 16.17 14.80
N TRP A 111 3.50 15.68 15.61
CA TRP A 111 2.84 16.46 16.64
C TRP A 111 3.56 16.32 17.99
N PRO A 112 3.82 17.43 18.71
CA PRO A 112 4.36 17.38 20.05
C PRO A 112 3.33 16.76 21.02
N VAL A 113 3.83 16.17 22.11
CA VAL A 113 2.97 15.65 23.20
C VAL A 113 2.65 16.79 24.15
N PRO A 114 1.38 16.99 24.55
CA PRO A 114 1.02 18.02 25.52
C PRO A 114 1.71 17.74 26.87
N PRO A 115 2.20 18.78 27.57
CA PRO A 115 2.79 18.59 28.89
C PRO A 115 1.72 18.09 29.86
N VAL A 116 2.10 17.20 30.78
CA VAL A 116 1.21 16.76 31.85
C VAL A 116 0.93 17.95 32.78
N THR A 117 -0.33 18.18 33.07
CA THR A 117 -0.70 19.10 34.14
C THR A 117 -0.27 18.43 35.43
N VAL A 118 0.65 19.05 36.18
CA VAL A 118 0.92 18.65 37.56
C VAL A 118 -0.33 18.97 38.39
N SER A 119 -1.31 18.09 38.34
CA SER A 119 -2.41 18.09 39.30
C SER A 119 -1.77 17.72 40.63
N GLY A 120 -1.43 18.75 41.40
CA GLY A 120 -0.84 18.60 42.72
C GLY A 120 -1.71 17.74 43.62
N GLU A 121 -1.03 16.84 44.32
CA GLU A 121 -1.46 16.14 45.53
C GLU A 121 -1.58 17.12 46.72
#